data_AF-A0A3P8S634-F1
#
_entry.id   AF-A0A3P8S634-F1
#
_cell.length_a   1.000
_cell.length_b   1.000
_cell.length_c   1.000
_cell.angle_alpha   90.00
_cell.angle_beta   90.00
_cell.angle_gamma   90.00
#
_symmetry.space_group_name_H-M   'P 1'
#
loop_
_entity.id
_entity.type
_entity.pdbx_description
1 polymer ?
#
loop_
_entity_poly.entity_id
_entity_poly.type
_entity_poly.pdbx_seq_one_letter_code
_entity_poly.pdbx_strand_id
1 'polypeptide(L)'
;MREIVHIQAGQCGNQIGAKFWEVISDEHGIDPTGSYQGDSDLQLERINVYYNEASGSKFVPRAILVDLEPGTMDSVRSGPFGQLFRPDNFVFAMFRRKAFLHWYTGEGMDEMEFTEAESNMNDLVSEYQQYQDATADEIGEYEEDEMEDEEDVRHDVRH
;
A
#
# COMPACT_ATOMS: atom_id res chain seq x y z
N MET A 1 -8.69 -31.39 18.62
CA MET A 1 -9.05 -29.99 18.30
C MET A 1 -8.31 -29.57 17.05
N ARG A 2 -8.88 -28.66 16.26
CA ARG A 2 -8.20 -28.01 15.14
C ARG A 2 -7.87 -26.58 15.55
N GLU A 3 -6.68 -26.12 15.20
CA GLU A 3 -6.21 -24.76 15.46
C GLU A 3 -5.97 -24.08 14.12
N ILE A 4 -6.22 -22.78 14.03
CA ILE A 4 -6.01 -21.98 12.82
C ILE A 4 -5.05 -20.85 13.18
N VAL A 5 -4.04 -20.66 12.34
CA VAL A 5 -3.17 -19.48 12.36
C VAL A 5 -3.64 -18.55 11.24
N HIS A 6 -4.08 -17.35 11.61
CA HIS A 6 -4.48 -16.31 10.68
C HIS A 6 -3.26 -15.51 10.23
N ILE A 7 -3.12 -15.28 8.94
CA ILE A 7 -2.07 -14.42 8.38
C ILE A 7 -2.78 -13.33 7.58
N GLN A 8 -2.46 -12.09 7.89
CA GLN A 8 -2.91 -10.91 7.14
C GLN A 8 -1.67 -10.18 6.61
N ALA A 9 -1.73 -9.80 5.33
CA ALA A 9 -0.60 -9.21 4.63
C ALA A 9 -1.02 -7.95 3.85
N GLY A 10 -0.17 -6.93 3.92
CA GLY A 10 -0.36 -5.65 3.23
C GLY A 10 -1.45 -4.78 3.85
N GLN A 11 -1.54 -3.54 3.36
CA GLN A 11 -2.44 -2.52 3.91
C GLN A 11 -3.90 -2.98 3.95
N CYS A 12 -4.44 -3.47 2.81
CA CYS A 12 -5.82 -3.94 2.72
C CYS A 12 -6.09 -5.16 3.60
N GLY A 13 -5.19 -6.15 3.57
CA GLY A 13 -5.32 -7.37 4.38
C GLY A 13 -5.31 -7.06 5.88
N ASN A 14 -4.47 -6.12 6.32
CA ASN A 14 -4.42 -5.68 7.71
C ASN A 14 -5.70 -4.95 8.15
N GLN A 15 -6.31 -4.13 7.29
CA GLN A 15 -7.57 -3.44 7.60
C GLN A 15 -8.74 -4.42 7.73
N ILE A 16 -8.88 -5.35 6.77
CA ILE A 16 -9.92 -6.38 6.81
C ILE A 16 -9.71 -7.30 8.01
N GLY A 17 -8.47 -7.72 8.25
CA GLY A 17 -8.11 -8.56 9.38
C GLY A 17 -8.42 -7.89 10.72
N ALA A 18 -8.15 -6.59 10.87
CA ALA A 18 -8.53 -5.85 12.08
C ALA A 18 -10.04 -5.91 12.33
N LYS A 19 -10.87 -5.69 11.30
CA LYS A 19 -12.33 -5.81 11.41
C LYS A 19 -12.81 -7.23 11.68
N PHE A 20 -12.17 -8.23 11.08
CA PHE A 20 -12.44 -9.63 11.39
C PHE A 20 -12.21 -9.92 12.89
N TRP A 21 -11.09 -9.45 13.44
CA TRP A 21 -10.75 -9.66 14.84
C TRP A 21 -11.64 -8.89 15.81
N GLU A 22 -12.14 -7.71 15.43
CA GLU A 22 -13.18 -7.01 16.18
C GLU A 22 -14.44 -7.86 16.29
N VAL A 23 -14.98 -8.30 15.14
CA VAL A 23 -16.25 -9.06 15.09
C VAL A 23 -16.17 -10.38 15.84
N ILE A 24 -15.10 -11.16 15.62
CA ILE A 24 -14.97 -12.46 16.29
C ILE A 24 -14.71 -12.31 17.79
N SER A 25 -14.02 -11.24 18.22
CA SER A 25 -13.85 -10.97 19.65
C SER A 25 -15.18 -10.61 20.29
N ASP A 26 -15.99 -9.77 19.65
CA ASP A 26 -17.33 -9.43 20.13
C ASP A 26 -18.24 -10.67 20.20
N GLU A 27 -18.22 -11.55 19.19
CA GLU A 27 -18.98 -12.81 19.18
C GLU A 27 -18.59 -13.74 20.34
N HIS A 28 -17.29 -13.84 20.63
CA HIS A 28 -16.75 -14.65 21.72
C HIS A 28 -16.75 -13.93 23.08
N GLY A 29 -17.24 -12.69 23.16
CA GLY A 29 -17.27 -11.91 24.39
C GLY A 29 -15.86 -11.56 24.93
N ILE A 30 -14.87 -11.43 24.06
CA ILE A 30 -13.50 -11.04 24.42
C ILE A 30 -13.35 -9.53 24.30
N ASP A 31 -12.96 -8.88 25.39
CA ASP A 31 -12.70 -7.45 25.38
C ASP A 31 -11.32 -7.11 24.78
N PRO A 32 -11.03 -5.82 24.48
CA PRO A 32 -9.74 -5.40 23.95
C PRO A 32 -8.50 -5.74 24.80
N THR A 33 -8.69 -6.10 26.08
CA THR A 33 -7.61 -6.51 26.98
C THR A 33 -7.32 -8.01 26.92
N GLY A 34 -8.15 -8.75 26.15
CA GLY A 34 -8.13 -10.20 26.03
C GLY A 34 -8.92 -10.91 27.13
N SER A 35 -9.68 -10.20 27.96
CA SER A 35 -10.45 -10.81 29.05
C SER A 35 -11.84 -11.21 28.55
N TYR A 36 -12.35 -12.35 29.04
CA TYR A 36 -13.71 -12.78 28.72
C TYR A 36 -14.75 -12.03 29.57
N GLN A 37 -15.74 -11.44 28.91
CA GLN A 37 -16.86 -10.70 29.47
C GLN A 37 -18.22 -11.22 28.95
N GLY A 38 -18.23 -12.40 28.32
CA GLY A 38 -19.42 -13.01 27.76
C GLY A 38 -20.38 -13.58 28.81
N ASP A 39 -21.59 -13.89 28.36
CA ASP A 39 -22.69 -14.38 29.19
C ASP A 39 -23.13 -15.82 28.84
N SER A 40 -22.48 -16.45 27.85
CA SER A 40 -22.85 -17.77 27.36
C SER A 40 -21.66 -18.72 27.28
N ASP A 41 -21.80 -19.92 27.86
CA ASP A 41 -20.77 -20.97 27.78
C ASP A 41 -20.43 -21.37 26.33
N LEU A 42 -21.36 -21.16 25.39
CA LEU A 42 -21.14 -21.42 23.96
C LEU A 42 -20.07 -20.51 23.36
N GLN A 43 -19.86 -19.31 23.92
CA GLN A 43 -18.83 -18.37 23.46
C GLN A 43 -17.42 -18.89 23.77
N LEU A 44 -17.26 -19.72 24.79
CA LEU A 44 -15.98 -20.38 25.08
C LEU A 44 -15.83 -21.69 24.32
N GLU A 45 -16.90 -22.20 23.70
CA GLU A 45 -16.82 -23.40 22.89
C GLU A 45 -15.92 -23.16 21.68
N ARG A 46 -14.83 -23.92 21.58
CA ARG A 46 -13.86 -23.87 20.46
C ARG A 46 -13.15 -22.52 20.30
N ILE A 47 -13.15 -21.66 21.32
CA ILE A 47 -12.39 -20.40 21.29
C ILE A 47 -10.89 -20.62 20.97
N ASN A 48 -10.38 -21.78 21.35
CA ASN A 48 -9.01 -22.21 21.12
C ASN A 48 -8.65 -22.43 19.63
N VAL A 49 -9.64 -22.42 18.72
CA VAL A 49 -9.42 -22.47 17.27
C VAL A 49 -8.65 -21.23 16.81
N TYR A 50 -9.06 -20.05 17.28
CA TYR A 50 -8.49 -18.75 16.87
C TYR A 50 -7.64 -18.08 17.96
N TYR A 51 -7.88 -18.40 19.23
CA TYR A 51 -7.16 -17.80 20.35
C TYR A 51 -6.22 -18.79 21.03
N ASN A 52 -5.16 -18.27 21.63
CA ASN A 52 -4.39 -18.92 22.66
C ASN A 52 -4.92 -18.45 24.02
N GLU A 53 -5.07 -19.38 24.96
CA GLU A 53 -5.27 -19.03 26.37
C GLU A 53 -3.91 -18.80 27.00
N ALA A 54 -3.64 -17.56 27.38
CA ALA A 54 -2.45 -17.15 28.09
C ALA A 54 -2.68 -17.12 29.61
N SER A 55 -1.60 -16.97 30.37
CA SER A 55 -1.67 -16.83 31.83
C SER A 55 -2.59 -15.68 32.24
N GLY A 56 -3.45 -15.94 33.24
CA GLY A 56 -4.41 -14.95 33.74
C GLY A 56 -5.73 -14.91 32.97
N SER A 57 -6.14 -16.03 32.34
CA SER A 57 -7.41 -16.15 31.60
C SER A 57 -7.57 -15.12 30.49
N LYS A 58 -6.44 -14.79 29.84
CA LYS A 58 -6.40 -13.86 28.71
C LYS A 58 -6.35 -14.63 27.41
N PHE A 59 -7.18 -14.23 26.46
CA PHE A 59 -7.23 -14.78 25.12
C PHE A 59 -6.44 -13.91 24.16
N VAL A 60 -5.52 -14.54 23.43
CA VAL A 60 -4.60 -13.86 22.52
C VAL A 60 -4.76 -14.44 21.10
N PRO A 61 -5.09 -13.64 20.09
CA PRO A 61 -5.26 -14.07 18.71
C PRO A 61 -4.05 -14.83 18.16
N ARG A 62 -4.30 -15.93 17.44
CA ARG A 62 -3.33 -16.64 16.61
C ARG A 62 -3.19 -15.94 15.26
N ALA A 63 -2.75 -14.69 15.29
CA ALA A 63 -2.61 -13.84 14.11
C ALA A 63 -1.16 -13.43 13.88
N ILE A 64 -0.74 -13.41 12.62
CA ILE A 64 0.52 -12.80 12.16
C ILE A 64 0.15 -11.65 11.21
N LEU A 65 0.71 -10.47 11.48
CA LEU A 65 0.44 -9.25 10.74
C LEU A 65 1.69 -8.88 9.96
N VAL A 66 1.59 -8.90 8.64
CA VAL A 66 2.70 -8.63 7.74
C VAL A 66 2.42 -7.36 6.95
N ASP A 67 3.38 -6.46 6.91
CA ASP A 67 3.34 -5.34 5.96
C ASP A 67 4.75 -4.93 5.56
N LEU A 68 4.88 -4.32 4.39
CA LEU A 68 6.09 -3.63 4.00
C LEU A 68 6.07 -2.20 4.55
N GLU A 69 4.92 -1.63 4.87
CA GLU A 69 4.85 -0.25 5.36
C GLU A 69 4.78 -0.21 6.90
N PRO A 70 5.72 0.49 7.57
CA PRO A 70 5.69 0.62 9.04
C PRO A 70 4.41 1.29 9.55
N GLY A 71 3.88 2.27 8.80
CA GLY A 71 2.70 3.05 9.20
C GLY A 71 1.40 2.26 9.34
N THR A 72 1.27 1.13 8.64
CA THR A 72 0.11 0.24 8.81
C THR A 72 0.05 -0.34 10.22
N MET A 73 1.21 -0.61 10.83
CA MET A 73 1.28 -1.20 12.16
C MET A 73 0.77 -0.23 13.23
N ASP A 74 1.08 1.07 13.09
CA ASP A 74 0.57 2.13 13.97
C ASP A 74 -0.95 2.24 13.85
N SER A 75 -1.46 2.15 12.62
CA SER A 75 -2.90 2.16 12.34
C SER A 75 -3.61 0.99 13.05
N VAL A 76 -3.10 -0.24 12.92
CA VAL A 76 -3.68 -1.42 13.58
C VAL A 76 -3.61 -1.29 15.11
N ARG A 77 -2.47 -0.86 15.66
CA ARG A 77 -2.28 -0.70 17.13
C ARG A 77 -3.17 0.39 17.73
N SER A 78 -3.47 1.43 16.97
CA SER A 78 -4.39 2.50 17.37
C SER A 78 -5.86 2.08 17.30
N GLY A 79 -6.15 0.97 16.62
CA GLY A 79 -7.49 0.39 16.53
C GLY A 79 -8.00 -0.11 17.89
N PRO A 80 -9.32 -0.33 18.00
CA PRO A 80 -9.97 -0.69 19.27
C PRO A 80 -9.40 -1.97 19.89
N PHE A 81 -9.05 -2.96 19.07
CA PHE A 81 -8.45 -4.23 19.49
C PHE A 81 -6.95 -4.31 19.17
N GLY A 82 -6.28 -3.19 18.88
CA GLY A 82 -4.88 -3.18 18.48
C GLY A 82 -3.93 -3.75 19.54
N GLN A 83 -4.29 -3.61 20.83
CA GLN A 83 -3.51 -4.12 21.96
C GLN A 83 -3.73 -5.60 22.25
N LEU A 84 -4.68 -6.24 21.57
CA LEU A 84 -4.98 -7.67 21.74
C LEU A 84 -3.89 -8.55 21.11
N PHE A 85 -3.23 -8.05 20.05
CA PHE A 85 -2.20 -8.78 19.31
C PHE A 85 -0.85 -8.78 20.05
N ARG A 86 -0.12 -9.90 19.98
CA ARG A 86 1.25 -9.96 20.51
C ARG A 86 2.18 -9.05 19.69
N PRO A 87 3.01 -8.21 20.34
CA PRO A 87 3.99 -7.39 19.64
C PRO A 87 4.93 -8.19 18.73
N ASP A 88 5.27 -9.41 19.14
CA ASP A 88 6.17 -10.32 18.40
C ASP A 88 5.59 -10.78 17.05
N ASN A 89 4.27 -10.67 16.86
CA ASN A 89 3.58 -11.17 15.67
C ASN A 89 3.50 -10.13 14.54
N PHE A 90 4.04 -8.93 14.75
CA PHE A 90 4.09 -7.87 13.75
C PHE A 90 5.40 -7.99 12.95
N VAL A 91 5.28 -8.20 11.64
CA VAL A 91 6.40 -8.40 10.72
C VAL A 91 6.42 -7.27 9.69
N PHE A 92 7.29 -6.29 9.91
CA PHE A 92 7.43 -5.10 9.05
C PHE A 92 8.86 -4.81 8.59
N ALA A 93 9.83 -5.66 8.96
CA ALA A 93 11.24 -5.50 8.58
C ALA A 93 11.51 -5.72 7.08
N MET A 94 10.49 -6.12 6.30
CA MET A 94 10.62 -6.43 4.88
C MET A 94 10.76 -5.17 4.01
N PHE A 95 10.37 -3.99 4.49
CA PHE A 95 10.64 -2.71 3.80
C PHE A 95 12.13 -2.49 3.57
N ARG A 96 12.92 -2.62 4.64
CA ARG A 96 14.38 -2.40 4.63
C ARG A 96 15.11 -3.39 3.72
N ARG A 97 14.47 -4.52 3.42
CA ARG A 97 14.97 -5.55 2.51
C ARG A 97 14.49 -5.36 1.07
N LYS A 98 13.84 -4.23 0.76
CA LYS A 98 13.25 -3.94 -0.55
C LYS A 98 12.36 -5.06 -1.08
N ALA A 99 11.63 -5.75 -0.19
CA ALA A 99 10.80 -6.89 -0.58
C ALA A 99 9.71 -6.50 -1.60
N PHE A 100 9.35 -5.21 -1.68
CA PHE A 100 8.43 -4.67 -2.69
C PHE A 100 8.95 -4.80 -4.13
N LEU A 101 10.27 -4.93 -4.34
CA LEU A 101 10.88 -5.15 -5.65
C LEU A 101 11.02 -6.63 -6.00
N HIS A 102 10.83 -7.54 -5.03
CA HIS A 102 11.26 -8.94 -5.18
C HIS A 102 10.60 -9.66 -6.36
N TRP A 103 9.33 -9.36 -6.64
CA TRP A 103 8.64 -9.96 -7.79
C TRP A 103 9.31 -9.57 -9.11
N TYR A 104 9.58 -8.27 -9.30
CA TYR A 104 10.15 -7.74 -10.53
C TYR A 104 11.61 -8.15 -10.72
N THR A 105 12.42 -8.12 -9.65
CA THR A 105 13.80 -8.62 -9.72
C THR A 105 13.85 -10.13 -9.92
N GLY A 106 12.83 -10.86 -9.46
CA GLY A 106 12.64 -12.28 -9.75
C GLY A 106 12.36 -12.57 -11.23
N GLU A 107 11.68 -11.66 -11.93
CA GLU A 107 11.43 -11.72 -13.38
C GLU A 107 12.62 -11.20 -14.22
N GLY A 108 13.72 -10.79 -13.57
CA GLY A 108 14.96 -10.37 -14.23
C GLY A 108 15.12 -8.87 -14.43
N MET A 109 14.22 -8.05 -13.87
CA MET A 109 14.32 -6.60 -13.89
C MET A 109 15.42 -6.12 -12.93
N ASP A 110 16.23 -5.16 -13.34
CA ASP A 110 17.25 -4.56 -12.45
C ASP A 110 16.64 -3.45 -11.58
N GLU A 111 17.17 -3.25 -10.37
CA GLU A 111 16.66 -2.19 -9.49
C GLU A 111 16.81 -0.78 -10.10
N MET A 112 17.83 -0.55 -10.94
CA MET A 112 18.05 0.74 -11.59
C MET A 112 17.02 1.03 -12.69
N GLU A 113 16.42 0.00 -13.29
CA GLU A 113 15.38 0.16 -14.32
C GLU A 113 14.13 0.84 -13.76
N PHE A 114 13.87 0.76 -12.46
CA PHE A 114 12.82 1.54 -11.81
C PHE A 114 13.11 3.04 -11.82
N THR A 115 14.35 3.43 -11.54
CA THR A 115 14.77 4.84 -11.57
C THR A 115 14.78 5.38 -12.99
N GLU A 116 15.18 4.57 -13.97
CA GLU A 116 15.10 4.93 -15.38
C GLU A 116 13.64 5.12 -15.84
N ALA A 117 12.75 4.19 -15.47
CA ALA A 117 11.33 4.32 -15.77
C ALA A 117 10.71 5.56 -15.12
N GLU A 118 11.10 5.90 -13.89
CA GLU A 118 10.69 7.13 -13.20
C GLU A 118 11.16 8.39 -13.95
N SER A 119 12.44 8.43 -14.38
CA SER A 119 12.98 9.53 -15.17
C SER A 119 12.19 9.71 -16.46
N ASN A 120 12.01 8.62 -17.22
CA ASN A 120 11.28 8.66 -18.49
C ASN A 120 9.84 9.17 -18.31
N MET A 121 9.17 8.78 -17.22
CA MET A 121 7.83 9.29 -16.90
C MET A 121 7.83 10.77 -16.56
N ASN A 122 8.80 11.26 -15.79
CA ASN A 122 8.92 12.68 -15.44
C ASN A 122 9.27 13.55 -16.66
N ASP A 123 10.11 13.04 -17.56
CA ASP A 123 10.45 13.70 -18.82
C ASP A 123 9.20 13.83 -19.69
N LEU A 124 8.42 12.76 -19.83
CA LEU A 124 7.15 12.78 -20.58
C LEU A 124 6.15 13.78 -19.98
N VAL A 125 6.01 13.82 -18.65
CA VAL A 125 5.12 14.79 -17.98
C VAL A 125 5.58 16.23 -18.25
N SER A 126 6.89 16.48 -18.21
CA SER A 126 7.47 17.79 -18.51
C SER A 126 7.19 18.22 -19.96
N GLU A 127 7.34 17.32 -20.93
CA GLU A 127 7.02 17.59 -22.33
C GLU A 127 5.55 17.99 -22.51
N TYR A 128 4.62 17.25 -21.90
CA TYR A 128 3.19 17.59 -21.96
C TYR A 128 2.86 18.92 -21.29
N GLN A 129 3.53 19.26 -20.19
CA GLN A 129 3.35 20.56 -19.53
C GLN A 129 3.87 21.69 -20.42
N GLN A 130 5.01 21.51 -21.08
CA GLN A 130 5.55 22.49 -22.03
C GLN A 130 4.57 22.74 -23.19
N TYR A 131 3.98 21.69 -23.78
CA TYR A 131 2.95 21.85 -24.82
C TYR A 131 1.67 22.53 -24.33
N GLN A 132 1.32 22.40 -23.05
CA GLN A 132 0.15 23.06 -22.47
C GLN A 132 0.41 24.54 -22.14
N ASP A 133 1.62 24.83 -21.66
CA ASP A 133 2.05 26.18 -21.27
C ASP A 133 2.48 27.02 -22.48
N ALA A 134 2.86 26.38 -23.59
CA ALA A 134 3.00 27.02 -24.90
C ALA A 134 1.62 27.53 -25.35
N THR A 135 1.28 28.75 -24.96
CA THR A 135 0.10 29.45 -25.47
C THR A 135 0.17 29.51 -26.99
N ALA A 136 -0.97 29.37 -27.66
CA ALA A 136 -1.10 29.38 -29.12
C ALA A 136 -0.44 30.59 -29.83
N ASP A 137 -0.08 31.64 -29.07
CA ASP A 137 0.66 32.81 -29.55
C ASP A 137 2.11 32.47 -29.95
N GLU A 138 2.80 31.52 -29.29
CA GLU A 138 4.16 31.12 -29.72
C GLU A 138 4.13 30.25 -30.98
N ILE A 139 3.11 29.41 -31.16
CA ILE A 139 2.93 28.58 -32.38
C ILE A 139 2.60 29.47 -33.59
N GLY A 140 1.87 30.57 -33.39
CA GLY A 140 1.57 31.54 -34.44
C GLY A 140 2.79 32.32 -34.94
N GLU A 141 3.74 32.66 -34.07
CA GLU A 141 4.99 33.34 -34.46
C GLU A 141 5.89 32.42 -35.32
N TYR A 142 5.98 31.11 -35.02
CA TYR A 142 6.72 30.17 -35.87
C TYR A 142 6.06 29.93 -37.24
N GLU A 143 4.72 29.93 -37.33
CA GLU A 143 4.02 29.83 -38.62
C GLU A 143 4.12 31.12 -39.46
N GLU A 144 4.17 32.31 -38.83
CA GLU A 144 4.43 33.58 -39.53
C GLU A 144 5.87 33.66 -40.04
N ASP A 145 6.86 33.26 -39.24
CA ASP A 145 8.28 33.25 -39.63
C ASP A 145 8.54 32.27 -40.80
N GLU A 146 7.94 31.06 -40.81
CA GLU A 146 8.07 30.13 -41.94
C GLU A 146 7.42 30.66 -43.23
N MET A 147 6.36 31.47 -43.14
CA MET A 147 5.74 32.10 -44.31
C MET A 147 6.53 33.29 -44.85
N GLU A 148 7.19 34.09 -44.01
CA GLU A 148 8.10 35.15 -44.47
C GLU A 148 9.31 34.59 -45.22
N ASP A 149 9.90 33.49 -44.72
CA ASP A 149 11.02 32.82 -45.40
C ASP A 149 10.61 32.21 -46.76
N GLU A 150 9.38 31.70 -46.91
CA GLU A 150 8.88 31.22 -48.20
C GLU A 150 8.58 32.34 -49.22
N GLU A 151 8.14 33.52 -48.76
CA GLU A 151 7.89 34.68 -49.64
C GLU A 151 9.20 35.31 -50.15
N ASP A 152 10.23 35.41 -49.30
CA ASP A 152 11.51 36.01 -49.69
C ASP A 152 12.26 35.13 -50.72
N VAL A 153 12.15 33.79 -50.60
CA VAL A 153 12.65 32.84 -51.61
C VAL A 153 11.89 32.95 -52.94
N ARG A 154 10.61 33.34 -52.95
CA ARG A 154 9.85 33.55 -54.19
C ARG A 154 10.16 34.87 -54.87
N HIS A 155 10.61 35.88 -54.13
CA HIS A 155 10.91 37.20 -54.68
C HIS A 155 12.27 37.25 -55.40
N ASP A 156 13.23 36.39 -55.01
CA ASP A 156 14.58 36.34 -55.61
C ASP A 156 14.66 35.55 -56.94
N VAL A 157 13.55 34.94 -57.40
CA VAL A 157 13.47 34.19 -58.67
C VAL A 157 12.93 35.05 -59.83
N ARG A 158 12.59 36.32 -59.58
CA ARG A 158 12.13 37.27 -60.61
C ARG A 158 12.99 38.53 -60.66
N HIS A 159 14.24 38.40 -61.11
CA HIS A 159 14.92 39.48 -61.86
C HIS A 159 16.01 38.96 -62.78
#